data_AF-A0AAJ2BAR6-F1
#
_entry.id   AF-A0AAJ2BAR6-F1
#
_cell.length_a   1.000
_cell.length_b   1.000
_cell.length_c   1.000
_cell.angle_alpha   90.00
_cell.angle_beta   90.00
_cell.angle_gamma   90.00
#
_symmetry.space_group_name_H-M   'P 1'
#
loop_
_entity.id
_entity.type
_entity.pdbx_description
1 polymer ?
#
loop_
_entity_poly.entity_id
_entity_poly.type
_entity_poly.pdbx_seq_one_letter_code
_entity_poly.pdbx_strand_id
1 'polypeptide(L)'
;MSYSAFQTGVTDWLFQCFGHKISSDKLERADRLIEEALELVQAVGYPEERVKALLQYVYSRPMGEPRQEVGGVMVTLAAFCWSYGIDLDEAAQTELARIWTKIDAIRAKQAAKPTGSALPIGPQPDRNQLYFCLPCTWYAADVDGCAYAADEIFVDGAGTRFCSGCAKEYRGGTRHMRKLSSILSCAEPHLNAGITLPEGGAA
;
A
#
# COMPACT_ATOMS: atom_id res chain seq x y z
N MET A 1 20.04 9.48 1.99
CA MET A 1 20.10 8.24 1.19
C MET A 1 20.56 8.61 -0.21
N SER A 2 21.42 7.79 -0.82
CA SER A 2 21.81 7.95 -2.22
C SER A 2 21.05 6.91 -3.03
N TYR A 3 20.38 7.34 -4.11
CA TYR A 3 19.70 6.46 -5.05
C TYR A 3 20.68 5.92 -6.10
N SER A 4 20.29 4.83 -6.79
CA SER A 4 21.08 4.35 -7.94
C SER A 4 21.11 5.42 -9.05
N ALA A 5 22.13 5.37 -9.92
CA ALA A 5 22.23 6.31 -11.03
C ALA A 5 20.98 6.31 -11.92
N PHE A 6 20.42 5.12 -12.17
CA PHE A 6 19.17 4.99 -12.91
C PHE A 6 17.99 5.64 -12.17
N GLN A 7 17.80 5.36 -10.88
CA GLN A 7 16.70 5.93 -10.11
C GLN A 7 16.83 7.46 -9.97
N THR A 8 18.04 7.99 -9.84
CA THR A 8 18.30 9.43 -9.91
C THR A 8 17.87 10.01 -11.26
N GLY A 9 18.30 9.40 -12.38
CA GLY A 9 17.93 9.86 -13.72
C GLY A 9 16.43 9.83 -14.00
N VAL A 10 15.71 8.81 -13.51
CA VAL A 10 14.24 8.75 -13.58
C VAL A 10 13.61 9.86 -12.74
N THR A 11 14.14 10.13 -11.54
CA THR A 11 13.62 11.17 -10.64
C THR A 11 13.82 12.56 -11.24
N ASP A 12 14.98 12.82 -11.83
CA ASP A 12 15.28 14.07 -12.52
C ASP A 12 14.36 14.29 -13.72
N TRP A 13 14.13 13.24 -14.52
CA TRP A 13 13.19 13.28 -15.62
C TRP A 13 11.76 13.56 -15.16
N LEU A 14 11.30 12.91 -14.08
CA LEU A 14 9.98 13.16 -13.50
C LEU A 14 9.79 14.62 -13.11
N PHE A 15 10.75 15.19 -12.37
CA PHE A 15 10.68 16.59 -11.97
C PHE A 15 10.75 17.55 -13.15
N GLN A 16 11.56 17.23 -14.16
CA GLN A 16 11.61 18.03 -15.36
C GLN A 16 10.27 18.00 -16.11
N CYS A 17 9.64 16.84 -16.25
CA CYS A 17 8.36 16.74 -16.95
C CYS A 17 7.20 17.36 -16.17
N PHE A 18 7.13 17.14 -14.86
CA PHE A 18 5.88 17.30 -14.11
C PHE A 18 5.97 18.22 -12.88
N GLY A 19 7.18 18.62 -12.48
CA GLY A 19 7.42 19.33 -11.22
C GLY A 19 7.10 18.48 -9.97
N HIS A 20 7.28 19.06 -8.79
CA HIS A 20 7.21 18.29 -7.54
C HIS A 20 5.81 17.70 -7.27
N LYS A 21 4.75 18.49 -7.42
CA LYS A 21 3.38 18.10 -7.03
C LYS A 21 2.93 16.80 -7.73
N ILE A 22 3.01 16.78 -9.06
CA ILE A 22 2.58 15.65 -9.88
C ILE A 22 3.56 14.47 -9.74
N SER A 23 4.86 14.72 -9.67
CA SER A 23 5.86 13.65 -9.46
C SER A 23 5.66 12.91 -8.14
N SER A 24 5.14 13.60 -7.11
CA SER A 24 4.86 13.03 -5.79
C SER A 24 3.45 12.43 -5.64
N ASP A 25 2.62 12.45 -6.69
CA ASP A 25 1.27 11.87 -6.65
C ASP A 25 1.34 10.34 -6.62
N LYS A 26 1.17 9.77 -5.42
CA LYS A 26 1.25 8.33 -5.18
C LYS A 26 0.21 7.54 -5.97
N LEU A 27 -0.98 8.09 -6.18
CA LEU A 27 -2.03 7.42 -6.94
C LEU A 27 -1.64 7.34 -8.42
N GLU A 28 -1.21 8.47 -9.01
CA GLU A 28 -0.76 8.46 -10.40
C GLU A 28 0.47 7.58 -10.61
N ARG A 29 1.39 7.52 -9.64
CA ARG A 29 2.56 6.62 -9.71
C ARG A 29 2.15 5.14 -9.66
N ALA A 30 1.19 4.78 -8.82
CA ALA A 30 0.66 3.43 -8.75
C ALA A 30 -0.05 3.04 -10.05
N ASP A 31 -0.93 3.91 -10.56
CA ASP A 31 -1.62 3.71 -11.84
C ASP A 31 -0.63 3.51 -12.98
N ARG A 32 0.45 4.29 -13.03
CA ARG A 32 1.46 4.17 -14.09
C ARG A 32 2.26 2.89 -14.00
N LEU A 33 2.66 2.48 -12.80
CA LEU A 33 3.37 1.22 -12.61
C LEU A 33 2.53 0.03 -13.08
N ILE A 34 1.24 0.01 -12.74
CA ILE A 34 0.33 -1.05 -13.16
C ILE A 34 0.12 -1.03 -14.68
N GLU A 35 -0.09 0.15 -15.28
CA GLU A 35 -0.24 0.28 -16.73
C GLU A 35 0.95 -0.31 -17.49
N GLU A 36 2.18 0.08 -17.14
CA GLU A 36 3.40 -0.43 -17.79
C GLU A 36 3.58 -1.94 -17.59
N ALA A 37 3.25 -2.46 -16.40
CA ALA A 37 3.29 -3.91 -16.16
C ALA A 37 2.27 -4.67 -17.01
N LEU A 38 1.08 -4.11 -17.21
CA LEU A 38 0.04 -4.67 -18.08
C LEU A 38 0.44 -4.61 -19.56
N GLU A 39 0.99 -3.49 -20.01
CA GLU A 39 1.51 -3.33 -21.38
C GLU A 39 2.65 -4.34 -21.66
N LEU A 40 3.55 -4.56 -20.69
CA LEU A 40 4.64 -5.54 -20.82
C LEU A 40 4.11 -6.97 -21.00
N VAL A 41 3.16 -7.41 -20.16
CA VAL A 41 2.62 -8.77 -20.29
C VAL A 41 1.71 -8.93 -21.51
N GLN A 42 1.03 -7.85 -21.93
CA GLN A 42 0.27 -7.82 -23.18
C GLN A 42 1.20 -7.99 -24.39
N ALA A 43 2.38 -7.34 -24.39
CA ALA A 43 3.34 -7.40 -25.49
C ALA A 43 3.87 -8.84 -25.75
N VAL A 44 3.86 -9.70 -24.74
CA VAL A 44 4.23 -11.12 -24.86
C VAL A 44 3.03 -12.06 -25.01
N GLY A 45 1.83 -11.51 -25.20
CA GLY A 45 0.61 -12.29 -25.43
C GLY A 45 0.04 -12.97 -24.17
N TYR A 46 0.32 -12.44 -22.98
CA TYR A 46 -0.24 -12.99 -21.74
C TYR A 46 -1.78 -12.81 -21.72
N PRO A 47 -2.57 -13.87 -21.45
CA PRO A 47 -4.02 -13.78 -21.56
C PRO A 47 -4.65 -12.82 -20.55
N GLU A 48 -5.55 -11.96 -21.04
CA GLU A 48 -6.30 -11.00 -20.21
C GLU A 48 -7.03 -11.66 -19.04
N GLU A 49 -7.65 -12.82 -19.27
CA GLU A 49 -8.36 -13.57 -18.21
C GLU A 49 -7.43 -14.02 -17.07
N ARG A 50 -6.15 -14.28 -17.36
CA ARG A 50 -5.17 -14.59 -16.31
C ARG A 50 -4.80 -13.36 -15.49
N VAL A 51 -4.75 -12.18 -16.11
CA VAL A 51 -4.54 -10.91 -15.40
C VAL A 51 -5.70 -10.66 -14.44
N LYS A 52 -6.95 -10.81 -14.90
CA LYS A 52 -8.15 -10.66 -14.06
C LYS A 52 -8.16 -11.62 -12.87
N ALA A 53 -7.77 -12.88 -13.09
CA ALA A 53 -7.66 -13.87 -12.02
C ALA A 53 -6.55 -13.52 -11.00
N LEU A 54 -5.39 -13.02 -11.48
CA LEU A 54 -4.30 -12.58 -10.60
C LEU A 54 -4.69 -11.38 -9.75
N LEU A 55 -5.48 -10.44 -10.28
CA LEU A 55 -6.01 -9.33 -9.50
C LEU A 55 -6.77 -9.84 -8.27
N GLN A 56 -7.74 -10.73 -8.47
CA GLN A 56 -8.52 -11.30 -7.37
C GLN A 56 -7.63 -12.05 -6.38
N TYR A 57 -6.66 -12.82 -6.87
CA TYR A 57 -5.75 -13.60 -6.05
C TYR A 57 -4.81 -12.75 -5.18
N VAL A 58 -4.31 -11.64 -5.69
CA VAL A 58 -3.43 -10.72 -4.93
C VAL A 58 -4.26 -9.96 -3.89
N TYR A 59 -5.42 -9.43 -4.29
CA TYR A 59 -6.28 -8.64 -3.41
C TYR A 59 -7.05 -9.48 -2.38
N SER A 60 -7.08 -10.81 -2.50
CA SER A 60 -7.63 -11.70 -1.46
C SER A 60 -6.67 -11.93 -0.29
N ARG A 61 -5.47 -11.32 -0.29
CA ARG A 61 -4.43 -11.50 0.73
C ARG A 61 -4.29 -10.23 1.58
N PRO A 62 -3.74 -10.35 2.81
CA PRO A 62 -3.34 -9.18 3.58
C PRO A 62 -2.35 -8.31 2.80
N MET A 63 -2.39 -7.00 3.05
CA MET A 63 -1.44 -6.05 2.46
C MET A 63 0.00 -6.39 2.85
N GLY A 64 0.90 -6.38 1.86
CA GLY A 64 2.34 -6.55 2.07
C GLY A 64 3.05 -5.28 2.58
N GLU A 65 4.29 -5.46 3.02
CA GLU A 65 5.18 -4.36 3.41
C GLU A 65 5.80 -3.73 2.14
N PRO A 66 5.68 -2.41 1.93
CA PRO A 66 6.08 -1.78 0.66
C PRO A 66 7.52 -2.03 0.19
N ARG A 67 8.52 -2.01 1.08
CA ARG A 67 9.92 -2.27 0.70
C ARG A 67 10.10 -3.73 0.25
N GLN A 68 9.46 -4.68 0.92
CA GLN A 68 9.45 -6.08 0.51
C GLN A 68 8.80 -6.25 -0.87
N GLU A 69 7.64 -5.62 -1.11
CA GLU A 69 6.93 -5.74 -2.39
C GLU A 69 7.71 -5.10 -3.55
N VAL A 70 8.40 -3.98 -3.32
CA VAL A 70 9.33 -3.41 -4.32
C VAL A 70 10.44 -4.41 -4.67
N GLY A 71 10.99 -5.11 -3.68
CA GLY A 71 11.97 -6.17 -3.92
C GLY A 71 11.40 -7.34 -4.73
N GLY A 72 10.17 -7.76 -4.41
CA GLY A 72 9.46 -8.82 -5.13
C GLY A 72 9.20 -8.48 -6.60
N VAL A 73 8.78 -7.24 -6.87
CA VAL A 73 8.59 -6.72 -8.24
C VAL A 73 9.91 -6.74 -9.01
N MET A 74 11.00 -6.23 -8.44
CA MET A 74 12.31 -6.17 -9.11
C MET A 74 12.85 -7.57 -9.46
N VAL A 75 12.79 -8.52 -8.53
CA VAL A 75 13.24 -9.91 -8.77
C VAL A 75 12.40 -10.59 -9.85
N THR A 76 11.07 -10.39 -9.81
CA THR A 76 10.15 -10.99 -10.78
C THR A 76 10.35 -10.39 -12.17
N LEU A 77 10.57 -9.08 -12.27
CA LEU A 77 10.85 -8.40 -13.53
C LEU A 77 12.16 -8.91 -14.15
N ALA A 78 13.22 -9.06 -13.37
CA ALA A 78 14.48 -9.63 -13.85
C ALA A 78 14.32 -11.07 -14.36
N ALA A 79 13.56 -11.91 -13.64
CA ALA A 79 13.26 -13.27 -14.05
C ALA A 79 12.40 -13.32 -15.34
N PHE A 80 11.42 -12.42 -15.46
CA PHE A 80 10.62 -12.25 -16.67
C PHE A 80 11.52 -11.91 -17.86
N CYS A 81 12.34 -10.86 -17.74
CA CYS A 81 13.26 -10.43 -18.79
C CYS A 81 14.20 -11.56 -19.23
N TRP A 82 14.80 -12.28 -18.28
CA TRP A 82 15.62 -13.45 -18.58
C TRP A 82 14.85 -14.53 -19.38
N SER A 83 13.60 -14.82 -19.00
CA SER A 83 12.78 -15.83 -19.70
C SER A 83 12.41 -15.46 -21.14
N TYR A 84 12.40 -14.16 -21.46
CA TYR A 84 12.13 -13.63 -22.81
C TYR A 84 13.39 -13.17 -23.55
N GLY A 85 14.59 -13.39 -22.98
CA GLY A 85 15.85 -12.98 -23.60
C GLY A 85 16.04 -11.47 -23.70
N ILE A 86 15.47 -10.70 -22.76
CA ILE A 86 15.56 -9.24 -22.68
C ILE A 86 16.63 -8.88 -21.65
N ASP A 87 17.59 -8.04 -22.02
CA ASP A 87 18.49 -7.40 -21.05
C ASP A 87 17.72 -6.29 -20.33
N LEU A 88 17.49 -6.47 -19.02
CA LEU A 88 16.71 -5.55 -18.20
C LEU A 88 17.36 -4.17 -18.11
N ASP A 89 18.68 -4.11 -17.92
CA ASP A 89 19.39 -2.86 -17.70
C ASP A 89 19.50 -2.06 -19.02
N GLU A 90 19.81 -2.74 -20.14
CA GLU A 90 19.85 -2.11 -21.46
C GLU A 90 18.48 -1.55 -21.87
N ALA A 91 17.40 -2.32 -21.65
CA ALA A 91 16.04 -1.89 -21.96
C ALA A 91 15.66 -0.67 -21.12
N ALA A 92 15.97 -0.68 -19.81
CA ALA A 92 15.68 0.43 -18.91
C ALA A 92 16.43 1.72 -19.30
N GLN A 93 17.72 1.62 -19.63
CA GLN A 93 18.53 2.78 -20.04
C GLN A 93 18.09 3.32 -21.41
N THR A 94 17.76 2.44 -22.36
CA THR A 94 17.26 2.82 -23.68
C THR A 94 15.95 3.59 -23.58
N GLU A 95 15.02 3.11 -22.75
CA GLU A 95 13.74 3.79 -22.54
C GLU A 95 13.93 5.12 -21.83
N LEU A 96 14.79 5.19 -20.80
CA LEU A 96 15.10 6.45 -20.12
C LEU A 96 15.70 7.49 -21.10
N ALA A 97 16.66 7.09 -21.93
CA ALA A 97 17.22 7.97 -22.96
C ALA A 97 16.14 8.43 -23.95
N ARG A 98 15.21 7.54 -24.33
CA ARG A 98 14.11 7.87 -25.24
C ARG A 98 13.15 8.88 -24.63
N ILE A 99 12.70 8.72 -23.39
CA ILE A 99 11.69 9.62 -22.78
C ILE A 99 12.25 11.02 -22.51
N TRP A 100 13.57 11.16 -22.34
CA TRP A 100 14.24 12.47 -22.30
C TRP A 100 14.05 13.28 -23.59
N THR A 101 13.95 12.62 -24.74
CA THR A 101 13.67 13.30 -26.02
C THR A 101 12.21 13.74 -26.18
N LYS A 102 11.31 13.32 -25.27
CA LYS A 102 9.86 13.51 -25.38
C LYS A 102 9.28 14.49 -24.36
N ILE A 103 10.10 15.26 -23.65
CA ILE A 103 9.67 16.14 -22.54
C ILE A 103 8.49 17.04 -22.96
N ASP A 104 8.59 17.75 -24.10
CA ASP A 104 7.57 18.71 -24.51
C ASP A 104 6.25 18.02 -24.88
N ALA A 105 6.32 16.89 -25.57
CA ALA A 105 5.14 16.09 -25.91
C ALA A 105 4.45 15.54 -24.64
N ILE A 106 5.24 15.12 -23.65
CA ILE A 106 4.74 14.60 -22.38
C ILE A 106 4.07 15.71 -21.57
N ARG A 107 4.67 16.89 -21.51
CA ARG A 107 4.08 18.08 -20.87
C ARG A 107 2.78 18.48 -21.53
N ALA A 108 2.73 18.51 -22.87
CA ALA A 108 1.51 18.82 -23.62
C ALA A 108 0.39 17.80 -23.33
N LYS A 109 0.71 16.49 -23.33
CA LYS A 109 -0.24 15.44 -22.99
C LYS A 109 -0.74 15.57 -21.56
N GLN A 110 0.13 15.90 -20.60
CA GLN A 110 -0.25 16.12 -19.21
C GLN A 110 -1.16 17.33 -19.05
N ALA A 111 -0.86 18.45 -19.72
CA ALA A 111 -1.67 19.66 -19.67
C ALA A 111 -3.09 19.45 -20.26
N ALA A 112 -3.24 18.49 -21.17
CA ALA A 112 -4.52 18.14 -21.78
C ALA A 112 -5.36 17.16 -20.94
N LYS A 113 -4.84 16.61 -19.84
CA LYS A 113 -5.60 15.68 -19.00
C LYS A 113 -6.74 16.44 -18.30
N PRO A 114 -7.97 15.88 -18.25
CA PRO A 114 -9.03 16.40 -17.40
C PRO A 114 -8.59 16.42 -15.94
N THR A 115 -9.10 17.38 -15.16
CA THR A 115 -8.82 17.45 -13.72
C THR A 115 -9.47 16.24 -13.02
N GLY A 116 -8.65 15.30 -12.52
CA GLY A 116 -9.10 14.08 -11.85
C GLY A 116 -8.37 12.83 -12.38
N SER A 117 -8.44 11.71 -11.66
CA SER A 117 -7.98 10.42 -12.20
C SER A 117 -8.97 9.92 -13.26
N ALA A 118 -8.46 9.34 -14.33
CA ALA A 118 -9.29 8.67 -15.34
C ALA A 118 -9.92 7.37 -14.80
N LEU A 119 -9.40 6.84 -13.70
CA LEU A 119 -9.86 5.64 -13.04
C LEU A 119 -10.66 5.97 -11.77
N PRO A 120 -11.64 5.13 -11.38
CA PRO A 120 -12.40 5.33 -10.15
C PRO A 120 -11.49 5.38 -8.92
N ILE A 121 -11.71 6.37 -8.06
CA ILE A 121 -11.09 6.40 -6.73
C ILE A 121 -11.98 5.58 -5.80
N GLY A 122 -11.65 4.30 -5.61
CA GLY A 122 -12.25 3.50 -4.54
C GLY A 122 -11.84 4.01 -3.15
N PRO A 123 -12.55 3.62 -2.07
CA PRO A 123 -12.16 3.99 -0.71
C PRO A 123 -10.73 3.51 -0.46
N GLN A 124 -9.83 4.46 -0.21
CA GLN A 124 -8.47 4.15 0.22
C GLN A 124 -8.54 3.71 1.69
N PRO A 125 -7.99 2.55 2.07
CA PRO A 125 -7.86 2.23 3.49
C PRO A 125 -6.95 3.28 4.14
N ASP A 126 -7.50 4.07 5.07
CA ASP A 126 -6.75 5.11 5.77
C ASP A 126 -5.72 4.49 6.71
N ARG A 127 -4.46 4.47 6.25
CA ARG A 127 -3.32 3.99 7.04
C ARG A 127 -2.98 4.89 8.24
N ASN A 128 -3.52 6.11 8.31
CA ASN A 128 -3.32 7.06 9.41
C ASN A 128 -4.47 7.08 10.42
N GLN A 129 -5.50 6.26 10.22
CA GLN A 129 -6.61 6.22 11.15
C GLN A 129 -6.16 5.65 12.49
N LEU A 130 -6.33 6.46 13.55
CA LEU A 130 -6.02 6.04 14.91
C LEU A 130 -7.25 5.36 15.54
N TYR A 131 -7.01 4.24 16.22
CA TYR A 131 -8.01 3.43 16.89
C TYR A 131 -7.83 3.54 18.41
N PHE A 132 -8.95 3.57 19.12
CA PHE A 132 -8.98 3.61 20.58
C PHE A 132 -9.06 2.20 21.15
N CYS A 133 -8.25 1.95 22.17
CA CYS A 133 -8.24 0.71 22.93
C CYS A 133 -9.31 0.76 24.04
N LEU A 134 -10.31 -0.14 24.01
CA LEU A 134 -11.44 -0.17 24.94
C LEU A 134 -11.01 -0.31 26.43
N PRO A 135 -10.06 -1.20 26.77
CA PRO A 135 -9.46 -1.24 28.10
C PRO A 135 -8.82 0.07 28.57
N CYS A 136 -8.06 0.69 27.67
CA CYS A 136 -7.29 1.88 27.97
C CYS A 136 -8.26 3.10 28.09
N THR A 137 -9.47 3.07 27.52
CA THR A 137 -10.58 4.03 27.81
C THR A 137 -11.31 3.79 29.14
N TRP A 138 -11.28 2.58 29.71
CA TRP A 138 -12.00 2.25 30.96
C TRP A 138 -11.19 2.56 32.23
N TYR A 139 -9.86 2.58 32.15
CA TYR A 139 -8.98 2.74 33.32
C TYR A 139 -8.54 4.19 33.61
N ALA A 140 -8.96 5.15 32.79
CA ALA A 140 -8.46 6.51 32.82
C ALA A 140 -9.60 7.53 32.75
N ALA A 141 -10.05 8.01 33.92
CA ALA A 141 -10.77 9.27 33.97
C ALA A 141 -9.87 10.49 33.68
N ASP A 142 -8.53 10.31 33.65
CA ASP A 142 -7.55 11.43 33.65
C ASP A 142 -6.33 11.25 32.71
N VAL A 143 -6.33 10.32 31.75
CA VAL A 143 -5.30 10.32 30.68
C VAL A 143 -5.95 10.21 29.30
N ASP A 144 -5.57 11.13 28.42
CA ASP A 144 -5.91 11.16 27.00
C ASP A 144 -5.85 9.73 26.43
N GLY A 145 -6.99 9.26 25.92
CA GLY A 145 -7.12 7.91 25.39
C GLY A 145 -6.02 7.60 24.38
N CYS A 146 -5.21 6.58 24.66
CA CYS A 146 -4.12 6.21 23.78
C CYS A 146 -4.68 5.83 22.39
N ALA A 147 -4.28 6.58 21.38
CA ALA A 147 -4.67 6.42 19.99
C ALA A 147 -3.56 5.65 19.25
N TYR A 148 -3.91 4.56 18.58
CA TYR A 148 -2.94 3.63 17.98
C TYR A 148 -3.22 3.41 16.49
N ALA A 149 -2.20 3.11 15.70
CA ALA A 149 -2.40 2.76 14.30
C ALA A 149 -3.14 1.41 14.15
N ALA A 150 -3.74 1.17 12.97
CA ALA A 150 -4.56 -0.02 12.69
C ALA A 150 -3.82 -1.35 12.92
N ASP A 151 -2.52 -1.36 12.67
CA ASP A 151 -1.60 -2.50 12.84
C ASP A 151 -1.17 -2.71 14.29
N GLU A 152 -1.40 -1.73 15.17
CA GLU A 152 -1.08 -1.78 16.60
C GLU A 152 -2.30 -2.16 17.47
N ILE A 153 -3.47 -2.34 16.83
CA ILE A 153 -4.76 -2.64 17.46
C ILE A 153 -5.25 -4.02 17.06
N PHE A 154 -5.67 -4.78 18.07
CA PHE A 154 -6.19 -6.13 17.96
C PHE A 154 -7.68 -6.12 18.22
N VAL A 155 -8.39 -7.07 17.62
CA VAL A 155 -9.83 -7.23 17.80
C VAL A 155 -10.16 -8.67 18.11
N ASP A 156 -11.01 -8.87 19.11
CA ASP A 156 -11.51 -10.20 19.44
C ASP A 156 -12.73 -10.61 18.60
N GLY A 157 -13.17 -11.86 18.78
CA GLY A 157 -14.37 -12.39 18.13
C GLY A 157 -15.69 -11.68 18.51
N ALA A 158 -15.69 -10.75 19.47
CA ALA A 158 -16.83 -9.92 19.84
C ALA A 158 -16.74 -8.48 19.28
N GLY A 159 -15.67 -8.13 18.56
CA GLY A 159 -15.45 -6.78 18.02
C GLY A 159 -14.76 -5.81 19.00
N THR A 160 -14.28 -6.29 20.13
CA THR A 160 -13.61 -5.46 21.15
C THR A 160 -12.19 -5.12 20.74
N ARG A 161 -11.84 -3.83 20.73
CA ARG A 161 -10.51 -3.33 20.31
C ARG A 161 -9.55 -3.15 21.48
N PHE A 162 -8.29 -3.54 21.32
CA PHE A 162 -7.25 -3.32 22.32
C PHE A 162 -5.85 -3.17 21.73
N CYS A 163 -4.99 -2.35 22.36
CA CYS A 163 -3.62 -2.12 21.91
C CYS A 163 -2.65 -3.21 22.39
N SER A 164 -1.47 -3.26 21.77
CA SER A 164 -0.39 -4.19 22.14
C SER A 164 0.08 -4.06 23.60
N GLY A 165 0.03 -2.86 24.18
CA GLY A 165 0.38 -2.60 25.59
C GLY A 165 -0.65 -3.21 26.55
N CYS A 166 -1.92 -2.84 26.39
CA CYS A 166 -3.05 -3.41 27.13
C CYS A 166 -3.01 -4.97 26.96
N ALA A 167 -2.78 -5.52 25.75
CA ALA A 167 -2.65 -6.97 25.51
C ALA A 167 -1.49 -7.67 26.28
N LYS A 168 -0.35 -6.97 26.47
CA LYS A 168 0.80 -7.51 27.22
C LYS A 168 0.55 -7.47 28.73
N GLU A 169 0.02 -6.37 29.25
CA GLU A 169 -0.31 -6.24 30.68
C GLU A 169 -1.38 -7.27 31.09
N TYR A 170 -2.35 -7.56 30.22
CA TYR A 170 -3.36 -8.59 30.46
C TYR A 170 -2.80 -10.01 30.60
N ARG A 171 -1.58 -10.30 30.12
CA ARG A 171 -0.89 -11.58 30.37
C ARG A 171 -0.22 -11.65 31.75
N GLY A 172 0.04 -10.51 32.40
CA GLY A 172 0.80 -10.42 33.67
C GLY A 172 -0.05 -10.52 34.93
N GLY A 173 -1.33 -10.15 34.82
CA GLY A 173 -2.39 -10.70 35.63
C GLY A 173 -2.68 -10.13 37.02
N THR A 174 -3.86 -9.52 37.15
CA THR A 174 -4.57 -9.30 38.44
C THR A 174 -6.03 -9.79 38.38
N ARG A 175 -6.58 -10.18 39.54
CA ARG A 175 -7.78 -11.03 39.83
C ARG A 175 -9.05 -10.96 38.95
N HIS A 176 -9.21 -10.03 38.01
CA HIS A 176 -10.32 -9.96 37.04
C HIS A 176 -10.13 -10.88 35.80
N MET A 177 -9.50 -12.03 35.99
CA MET A 177 -8.51 -12.55 35.03
C MET A 177 -8.83 -13.91 34.37
N ARG A 178 -10.10 -14.22 34.09
CA ARG A 178 -10.42 -15.47 33.35
C ARG A 178 -11.23 -15.28 32.08
N LYS A 179 -11.78 -14.09 31.82
CA LYS A 179 -12.51 -13.84 30.58
C LYS A 179 -11.63 -13.35 29.42
N LEU A 180 -10.45 -12.79 29.69
CA LEU A 180 -9.64 -12.13 28.65
C LEU A 180 -8.55 -13.00 28.00
N SER A 181 -8.06 -14.07 28.65
CA SER A 181 -7.05 -14.94 28.03
C SER A 181 -7.63 -15.72 26.83
N SER A 182 -8.89 -16.15 26.93
CA SER A 182 -9.64 -16.76 25.82
C SER A 182 -9.98 -15.77 24.70
N ILE A 183 -10.13 -14.49 25.06
CA ILE A 183 -10.38 -13.40 24.12
C ILE A 183 -9.12 -13.13 23.30
N LEU A 184 -7.95 -13.01 23.96
CA LEU A 184 -6.66 -12.77 23.31
C LEU A 184 -6.20 -13.94 22.43
N SER A 185 -6.52 -15.19 22.79
CA SER A 185 -6.15 -16.36 21.99
C SER A 185 -6.88 -16.42 20.64
N CYS A 186 -8.00 -15.71 20.53
CA CYS A 186 -8.84 -15.67 19.33
C CYS A 186 -8.83 -14.30 18.66
N ALA A 187 -7.97 -13.39 19.13
CA ALA A 187 -7.91 -12.03 18.63
C ALA A 187 -6.87 -11.89 17.54
N GLU A 188 -7.25 -11.17 16.49
CA GLU A 188 -6.41 -10.91 15.34
C GLU A 188 -6.17 -9.40 15.21
N PRO A 189 -5.07 -8.97 14.56
CA PRO A 189 -4.89 -7.58 14.19
C PRO A 189 -6.13 -7.02 13.48
N HIS A 190 -6.53 -5.78 13.75
CA HIS A 190 -7.74 -5.17 13.20
C HIS A 190 -7.80 -5.26 11.67
N LEU A 191 -6.64 -5.08 11.01
CA LEU A 191 -6.50 -5.21 9.56
C LEU A 191 -6.80 -6.63 9.04
N ASN A 192 -6.61 -7.65 9.87
CA ASN A 192 -6.83 -9.06 9.52
C ASN A 192 -8.24 -9.54 9.90
N ALA A 193 -8.86 -8.94 10.91
CA ALA A 193 -10.18 -9.34 11.40
C ALA A 193 -11.35 -8.99 10.45
N GLY A 194 -11.09 -8.32 9.32
CA GLY A 194 -12.11 -7.98 8.32
C GLY A 194 -13.17 -6.99 8.81
N ILE A 195 -12.89 -6.28 9.91
CA ILE A 195 -13.86 -5.38 10.55
C ILE A 195 -13.90 -4.05 9.80
N THR A 196 -15.01 -3.80 9.12
CA THR A 196 -15.37 -2.49 8.58
C THR A 196 -15.89 -1.57 9.69
N LEU A 197 -15.46 -0.31 9.68
CA LEU A 197 -15.90 0.67 10.68
C LEU A 197 -17.42 0.88 10.60
N PRO A 198 -18.09 1.13 11.75
CA PRO A 198 -19.35 1.85 11.71
C PRO A 198 -19.08 3.21 11.06
N GLU A 199 -19.84 3.53 10.00
CA GLU A 199 -19.82 4.87 9.40
C GLU A 199 -20.00 5.90 10.52
N GLY A 200 -19.10 6.89 10.56
CA GLY A 200 -19.04 7.87 11.64
C GLY A 200 -20.41 8.46 11.92
N GLY A 201 -20.93 8.19 13.12
CA GLY A 201 -22.12 8.83 13.63
C GLY A 201 -21.89 10.34 13.66
N ALA A 202 -22.64 11.06 12.83
CA ALA A 202 -22.76 12.49 12.90
C ALA A 202 -23.30 12.89 14.28
N ALA A 203 -22.57 13.78 14.97
CA ALA A 203 -23.08 14.82 15.86
C ALA A 203 -21.96 15.82 16.15
#